data_AF-A0A534V8C6-F1
#
_entry.id   AF-A0A534V8C6-F1
#
_cell.length_a   1.000
_cell.length_b   1.000
_cell.length_c   1.000
_cell.angle_alpha   90.00
_cell.angle_beta   90.00
_cell.angle_gamma   90.00
#
_symmetry.space_group_name_H-M   'P 1'
#
loop_
_entity.id
_entity.type
_entity.pdbx_description
1 polymer ?
#
loop_
_entity_poly.entity_id
_entity_poly.type
_entity_poly.pdbx_seq_one_letter_code
_entity_poly.pdbx_strand_id
1 'polypeptide(L)' 'MDIGFETIGNATLICHDKVPMLVTDPWITGPAYFGSWTRSHEIPAEQLESIKRCKFVWIS' A
#
# COMPACT_ATOMS: atom_id res chain seq x y z
N MET A 1 14.57 -1.82 11.87
CA MET A 1 15.00 -1.59 10.48
C MET A 1 14.93 -0.10 10.26
N ASP A 2 16.05 0.57 10.00
CA ASP A 2 16.10 2.05 9.99
C ASP A 2 15.31 2.64 8.82
N ILE A 3 15.42 2.07 7.60
CA ILE A 3 14.64 2.45 6.42
C ILE A 3 14.36 1.20 5.60
N GLY A 4 13.17 1.08 5.02
CA GLY A 4 12.82 -0.06 4.15
C GLY A 4 11.45 0.10 3.48
N PHE A 5 11.06 -0.91 2.70
CA PHE A 5 9.72 -0.98 2.13
C PHE A 5 9.25 -2.42 2.00
N GLU A 6 7.93 -2.59 1.93
CA GLU A 6 7.27 -3.83 1.54
C GLU A 6 6.36 -3.58 0.33
N THR A 7 6.05 -4.64 -0.42
CA THR A 7 5.08 -4.60 -1.52
C THR A 7 3.92 -5.54 -1.22
N ILE A 8 2.72 -5.11 -1.59
CA ILE A 8 1.49 -5.92 -1.50
C ILE A 8 0.86 -6.16 -2.88
N GLY A 9 1.68 -6.09 -3.93
CA GLY A 9 1.28 -6.24 -5.32
C GLY A 9 0.90 -4.93 -6.00
N ASN A 10 0.66 -5.00 -7.32
CA ASN A 10 0.43 -3.87 -8.20
C ASN A 10 1.53 -2.79 -8.03
N ALA A 11 1.17 -1.51 -8.06
CA ALA A 11 2.06 -0.39 -7.74
C ALA A 11 1.99 0.03 -6.26
N THR A 12 1.59 -0.86 -5.35
CA THR A 12 1.50 -0.53 -3.92
C THR A 12 2.76 -0.91 -3.17
N LEU A 13 3.51 0.12 -2.75
CA LEU A 13 4.63 0.06 -1.84
C LEU A 13 4.24 0.71 -0.52
N ILE A 14 4.66 0.12 0.60
CA ILE A 14 4.58 0.72 1.93
C ILE A 14 6.01 0.98 2.37
N CYS A 15 6.42 2.25 2.40
CA CYS A 15 7.75 2.67 2.81
C CYS A 15 7.77 3.02 4.30
N HIS A 16 8.82 2.61 4.99
CA HIS A 16 9.00 2.72 6.43
C HIS A 16 10.29 3.48 6.76
N ASP A 17 10.21 4.39 7.74
CA ASP A 17 11.34 4.97 8.48
C ASP A 17 10.93 5.00 9.95
N LYS A 18 11.32 3.95 10.69
CA LYS A 18 10.86 3.57 12.05
C LYS A 18 9.35 3.32 12.20
N VAL A 19 8.52 3.98 11.41
CA VAL A 19 7.07 3.86 11.30
C VAL A 19 6.68 3.88 9.82
N PRO A 20 5.46 3.46 9.44
CA PRO A 20 4.96 3.60 8.08
C PRO A 20 4.88 5.07 7.69
N MET A 21 5.57 5.46 6.60
CA MET A 21 5.71 6.86 6.20
C MET A 21 4.94 7.18 4.92
N LEU A 22 5.07 6.34 3.90
CA LEU A 22 4.51 6.59 2.57
C LEU A 22 3.85 5.31 2.06
N VAL A 23 2.70 5.46 1.43
CA VAL A 23 2.09 4.42 0.60
C VAL A 23 1.85 4.94 -0.81
N THR A 24 2.08 4.09 -1.82
CA THR A 24 1.83 4.42 -3.24
C THR A 24 0.59 3.70 -3.75
N ASP A 25 -0.26 4.42 -4.49
CA ASP A 25 -1.43 3.89 -5.19
C ASP A 25 -2.21 2.81 -4.39
N PRO A 26 -2.63 3.08 -3.13
CA PRO A 26 -3.30 2.07 -2.31
C PRO A 26 -4.73 1.85 -2.78
N TRP A 27 -4.90 0.99 -3.77
CA TRP A 27 -6.21 0.52 -4.21
C TRP A 27 -6.73 -0.54 -3.22
N ILE A 28 -7.27 -0.07 -2.10
CA ILE A 28 -7.69 -0.95 -0.98
C ILE A 28 -9.01 -1.65 -1.31
N THR A 29 -9.95 -0.92 -1.90
CA THR A 29 -11.32 -1.39 -2.21
C THR A 29 -11.74 -0.95 -3.61
N GLY A 30 -12.68 -1.69 -4.21
CA GLY A 30 -13.23 -1.37 -5.53
C GLY A 30 -12.33 -1.78 -6.70
N PRO A 31 -12.85 -1.70 -7.94
CA PRO A 31 -12.07 -1.99 -9.13
C PRO A 31 -11.06 -0.88 -9.39
N ALA A 32 -9.78 -1.22 -9.42
CA ALA A 32 -8.72 -0.29 -9.85
C ALA A 32 -8.61 -0.28 -11.38
N TYR A 33 -8.35 0.91 -11.96
CA TYR A 33 -8.07 1.16 -13.39
C TYR A 33 -8.85 0.26 -14.37
N PHE A 34 -10.09 0.66 -14.68
CA PHE A 34 -10.99 -0.06 -15.60
C PHE A 34 -11.19 -1.55 -15.26
N GLY A 35 -10.96 -1.96 -14.01
CA GLY A 35 -11.07 -3.35 -13.55
C GLY A 35 -9.84 -4.23 -13.87
N SER A 36 -8.79 -3.69 -14.47
CA SER A 36 -7.58 -4.43 -14.84
C SER A 36 -6.60 -4.63 -13.67
N TRP A 37 -6.79 -3.89 -12.58
CA TRP A 37 -5.85 -3.81 -11.45
C TRP A 37 -6.47 -4.28 -10.12
N THR A 38 -7.57 -5.01 -10.17
CA THR A 38 -8.05 -5.73 -8.99
C THR A 38 -6.99 -6.71 -8.50
N ARG A 39 -6.68 -6.66 -7.20
CA ARG A 39 -5.77 -7.64 -6.61
C ARG A 39 -6.37 -9.04 -6.67
N SER A 40 -5.53 -10.03 -6.93
CA SER A 40 -5.87 -11.46 -6.84
C SER A 40 -5.94 -11.96 -5.39
N HIS A 41 -5.52 -11.16 -4.42
CA HIS A 41 -5.44 -11.52 -3.00
C HIS A 41 -5.91 -10.37 -2.11
N GLU A 42 -6.36 -10.71 -0.90
CA GLU A 42 -6.68 -9.75 0.15
C GLU A 42 -5.41 -9.10 0.70
N ILE A 43 -5.51 -7.83 1.15
CA ILE A 43 -4.40 -7.23 1.92
C ILE A 43 -4.40 -7.89 3.30
N PRO A 44 -3.28 -8.42 3.78
CA PRO A 44 -3.21 -8.88 5.15
C PRO A 44 -3.43 -7.71 6.13
N ALA A 45 -4.04 -8.00 7.27
CA ALA A 45 -4.49 -6.98 8.22
C ALA A 45 -3.35 -6.04 8.68
N GLU A 46 -2.13 -6.57 8.83
CA GLU A 46 -0.97 -5.78 9.24
C GLU A 46 -0.61 -4.70 8.22
N GLN A 47 -0.54 -5.06 6.93
CA GLN A 47 -0.30 -4.09 5.86
C GLN A 47 -1.47 -3.11 5.73
N LEU A 48 -2.72 -3.58 5.88
CA LEU A 48 -3.87 -2.69 5.85
C LEU A 48 -3.79 -1.61 6.94
N GLU A 49 -3.38 -1.99 8.15
CA GLU A 49 -3.16 -1.04 9.25
C GLU A 49 -1.95 -0.13 8.99
N SER A 50 -0.87 -0.64 8.39
CA SER A 50 0.27 0.20 7.97
C SER A 50 -0.14 1.24 6.93
N ILE A 51 -0.92 0.87 5.91
CA ILE A 51 -1.46 1.79 4.89
C ILE A 51 -2.28 2.91 5.54
N LYS A 52 -3.15 2.58 6.51
CA LYS A 52 -3.97 3.56 7.23
C LYS A 52 -3.14 4.52 8.09
N ARG A 53 -1.98 4.08 8.58
CA ARG A 53 -1.08 4.88 9.42
C ARG A 53 -0.05 5.68 8.62
N CYS A 54 0.14 5.39 7.33
CA CYS A 54 1.08 6.12 6.49
C CYS A 54 0.76 7.62 6.51
N LYS A 55 1.80 8.42 6.81
CA LYS A 55 1.69 9.87 6.86
C LYS A 55 1.43 10.49 5.48
N PHE A 56 1.93 9.84 4.43
CA PHE A 56 1.84 10.31 3.07
C PHE A 56 1.23 9.25 2.15
N VAL A 57 0.45 9.72 1.18
CA VAL A 57 -0.12 8.90 0.11
C VAL A 57 0.33 9.52 -1.21
N TRP A 58 0.92 8.70 -2.07
CA TRP A 58 1.21 9.06 -3.46
C TRP A 58 0.17 8.41 -4.36
N ILE A 59 -0.42 9.18 -5.27
CA ILE A 59 -1.28 8.68 -6.36
C ILE A 59 -0.70 9.13 -7.72
N SER A 60 -0.63 8.22 -8.69
CA SER A 60 -0.16 8.49 -10.07
C SER A 60 -1.26 8.66 -11.11
#